data_AF-A0A6B3EJM6-F1
#
_entry.id   AF-A0A6B3EJM6-F1
#
_cell.length_a   1.000
_cell.length_b   1.000
_cell.length_c   1.000
_cell.angle_alpha   90.00
_cell.angle_beta   90.00
_cell.angle_gamma   90.00
#
_symmetry.space_group_name_H-M   'P 1'
#
loop_
_entity.id
_entity.type
_entity.pdbx_description
1 polymer ?
#
loop_
_entity_poly.entity_id
_entity_poly.type
_entity_poly.pdbx_seq_one_letter_code
_entity_poly.pdbx_strand_id
1 'polypeptide(L)'
;VPGVDNLVLDAKTLAHIFDGKISSWNDKEIKALNPDAKLPSTKIQAFHRSDESGTTDNFTKYLKAVAPADWKYEGGKAWQAKGGQSAQGSSGLAQQVKQTAGAISYFELSYAADGINTVDIKTKAAEPVKATTENASKAIAAAKVAGKGKDLALELDYNPSADGAYPITLVTYEIACEKGNKADTLPATKSFLNYIASEDGQGQLADAGYAPIPDAIIAKVRETITALS
;
A
#
# COMPACT_ATOMS: atom_id res chain seq x y z
N VAL A 1 -6.00 -11.70 13.28
CA VAL A 1 -7.02 -12.76 13.51
C VAL A 1 -6.62 -13.55 14.74
N PRO A 2 -7.52 -13.79 15.73
CA PRO A 2 -7.13 -14.48 16.95
C PRO A 2 -6.48 -15.85 16.66
N GLY A 3 -5.26 -16.06 17.16
CA GLY A 3 -4.54 -17.33 17.03
C GLY A 3 -3.96 -17.64 15.65
N VAL A 4 -3.84 -16.66 14.76
CA VAL A 4 -3.22 -16.80 13.43
C VAL A 4 -2.15 -15.74 13.24
N ASP A 5 -0.89 -16.17 13.14
CA ASP A 5 0.28 -15.28 13.11
C ASP A 5 0.72 -14.90 11.69
N ASN A 6 0.54 -15.79 10.71
CA ASN A 6 0.91 -15.56 9.30
C ASN A 6 -0.29 -15.83 8.40
N LEU A 7 -1.21 -14.87 8.33
CA LEU A 7 -2.36 -14.99 7.46
C LEU A 7 -1.97 -14.63 6.03
N VAL A 8 -2.20 -15.55 5.10
CA VAL A 8 -2.04 -15.33 3.66
C VAL A 8 -3.41 -15.05 3.04
N LEU A 9 -3.52 -13.97 2.26
CA LEU A 9 -4.68 -13.69 1.41
C LEU A 9 -4.23 -13.37 -0.02
N ASP A 10 -5.14 -13.46 -0.98
CA ASP A 10 -4.94 -13.01 -2.35
C ASP A 10 -5.95 -11.91 -2.73
N ALA A 11 -5.79 -11.33 -3.92
CA ALA A 11 -6.68 -10.26 -4.39
C ALA A 11 -8.16 -10.68 -4.44
N LYS A 12 -8.43 -11.92 -4.87
CA LYS A 12 -9.79 -12.46 -4.96
C LYS A 12 -10.44 -12.55 -3.58
N THR A 13 -9.74 -13.15 -2.62
CA THR A 13 -10.24 -13.34 -1.26
C THR A 13 -10.43 -12.00 -0.56
N LEU A 14 -9.52 -11.04 -0.77
CA LEU A 14 -9.69 -9.66 -0.30
C LEU A 14 -10.92 -9.00 -0.94
N ALA A 15 -11.11 -9.11 -2.25
CA ALA A 15 -12.29 -8.58 -2.92
C ALA A 15 -13.59 -9.15 -2.31
N HIS A 16 -13.62 -10.47 -2.06
CA HIS A 16 -14.75 -11.15 -1.43
C HIS A 16 -14.98 -10.79 0.04
N ILE A 17 -13.92 -10.49 0.79
CA ILE A 17 -14.04 -9.99 2.16
C ILE A 17 -14.65 -8.59 2.16
N PHE A 18 -14.10 -7.69 1.33
CA PHE A 18 -14.50 -6.28 1.32
C PHE A 18 -15.80 -6.01 0.54
N ASP A 19 -16.28 -6.93 -0.30
CA ASP A 19 -17.61 -6.90 -0.90
C ASP A 19 -18.68 -7.64 -0.08
N GLY A 20 -18.29 -8.27 1.03
CA GLY A 20 -19.16 -8.93 1.99
C GLY A 20 -19.55 -10.37 1.65
N LYS A 21 -19.02 -10.98 0.58
CA LYS A 21 -19.27 -12.40 0.25
C LYS A 21 -18.65 -13.36 1.28
N ILE A 22 -17.44 -13.06 1.77
CA ILE A 22 -16.79 -13.83 2.83
C ILE A 22 -17.01 -13.09 4.16
N SER A 23 -17.65 -13.78 5.11
CA SER A 23 -18.09 -13.18 6.39
C SER A 23 -17.51 -13.84 7.63
N SER A 24 -16.72 -14.91 7.50
CA SER A 24 -16.07 -15.62 8.61
C SER A 24 -14.63 -16.02 8.27
N TRP A 25 -13.75 -15.98 9.27
CA TRP A 25 -12.32 -16.26 9.09
C TRP A 25 -11.99 -17.71 8.71
N ASN A 26 -12.88 -18.66 8.98
CA ASN A 26 -12.74 -20.06 8.59
C ASN A 26 -13.37 -20.40 7.23
N ASP A 27 -13.68 -19.39 6.40
CA ASP A 27 -14.19 -19.62 5.05
C ASP A 27 -13.23 -20.49 4.22
N LYS A 28 -13.79 -21.30 3.31
CA LYS A 28 -13.03 -22.24 2.49
C LYS A 28 -11.97 -21.56 1.60
N GLU A 29 -12.22 -20.34 1.13
CA GLU A 29 -11.25 -19.60 0.29
C GLU A 29 -10.05 -19.16 1.14
N ILE A 30 -10.28 -18.66 2.36
CA ILE A 30 -9.22 -18.35 3.32
C ILE A 30 -8.48 -19.62 3.73
N LYS A 31 -9.21 -20.72 3.97
CA LYS A 31 -8.62 -22.01 4.37
C LYS A 31 -7.73 -22.61 3.27
N ALA A 32 -8.10 -22.46 2.00
CA ALA A 32 -7.29 -22.92 0.88
C ALA A 32 -5.92 -22.22 0.80
N LEU A 33 -5.86 -20.94 1.18
CA LEU A 33 -4.61 -20.17 1.26
C LEU A 33 -3.80 -20.47 2.53
N ASN A 34 -4.44 -21.05 3.55
CA ASN A 34 -3.85 -21.29 4.88
C ASN A 34 -4.15 -22.72 5.37
N PRO A 35 -3.65 -23.77 4.68
CA PRO A 35 -4.03 -25.17 4.93
C PRO A 35 -3.67 -25.64 6.35
N ASP A 36 -2.61 -25.10 6.95
CA ASP A 36 -2.14 -25.49 8.28
C ASP A 36 -2.69 -24.60 9.41
N ALA A 37 -3.30 -23.45 9.07
CA ALA A 37 -3.81 -22.52 10.06
C ALA A 37 -5.08 -23.03 10.75
N LYS A 38 -5.17 -22.86 12.07
CA LYS A 38 -6.39 -23.09 12.86
C LYS A 38 -7.30 -21.85 12.76
N LEU A 39 -7.98 -21.70 11.63
CA LEU A 39 -8.82 -20.54 11.37
C LEU A 39 -10.08 -20.54 12.27
N PRO A 40 -10.37 -19.45 13.00
CA PRO A 40 -11.54 -19.38 13.87
C PRO A 40 -12.82 -19.10 13.06
N SER A 41 -13.98 -19.47 13.59
CA SER A 41 -15.29 -19.09 13.02
C SER A 41 -15.70 -17.65 13.34
N THR A 42 -14.76 -16.82 13.83
CA THR A 42 -14.99 -15.42 14.15
C THR A 42 -15.50 -14.68 12.91
N LYS A 43 -16.55 -13.87 13.08
CA LYS A 43 -17.09 -13.02 12.03
C LYS A 43 -16.05 -11.99 11.59
N ILE A 44 -15.93 -11.78 10.29
CA ILE A 44 -15.06 -10.74 9.71
C ILE A 44 -15.75 -9.38 9.87
N GLN A 45 -14.98 -8.40 10.36
CA GLN A 45 -15.39 -6.99 10.44
C GLN A 45 -14.51 -6.18 9.50
N ALA A 46 -14.91 -6.03 8.23
CA ALA A 46 -14.15 -5.26 7.27
C ALA A 46 -14.37 -3.76 7.50
N PHE A 47 -13.29 -2.99 7.64
CA PHE A 47 -13.31 -1.54 7.79
C PHE A 47 -12.72 -0.84 6.56
N HIS A 48 -13.40 0.18 6.07
CA HIS A 48 -12.94 1.04 4.97
C HIS A 48 -12.92 2.52 5.38
N ARG A 49 -12.22 3.37 4.61
CA ARG A 49 -12.21 4.82 4.87
C ARG A 49 -13.61 5.41 4.69
N SER A 50 -14.00 6.33 5.58
CA SER A 50 -15.22 7.13 5.44
C SER A 50 -15.00 8.39 4.60
N ASP A 51 -13.77 8.88 4.55
CA ASP A 51 -13.33 10.05 3.80
C ASP A 51 -12.62 9.67 2.49
N GLU A 52 -12.50 10.62 1.55
CA GLU A 52 -11.73 10.42 0.33
C GLU A 52 -10.25 10.16 0.65
N SER A 53 -9.69 9.08 0.11
CA SER A 53 -8.36 8.63 0.47
C SER A 53 -7.56 8.07 -0.70
N GLY A 54 -6.29 8.48 -0.81
CA GLY A 54 -5.33 7.85 -1.71
C GLY A 54 -5.06 6.38 -1.36
N THR A 55 -5.15 6.01 -0.08
CA THR A 55 -5.03 4.63 0.39
C THR A 55 -6.18 3.76 -0.12
N THR A 56 -7.42 4.29 -0.11
CA THR A 56 -8.59 3.63 -0.70
C THR A 56 -8.43 3.46 -2.21
N ASP A 57 -7.98 4.52 -2.88
CA ASP A 57 -7.74 4.47 -4.33
C ASP A 57 -6.69 3.41 -4.68
N ASN A 58 -5.57 3.36 -3.94
CA ASN A 58 -4.52 2.36 -4.16
C ASN A 58 -5.02 0.92 -3.93
N PHE A 59 -5.69 0.69 -2.80
CA PHE A 59 -6.23 -0.64 -2.47
C PHE A 59 -7.24 -1.11 -3.52
N THR A 60 -8.16 -0.24 -3.95
CA THR A 60 -9.16 -0.60 -4.96
C THR A 60 -8.57 -0.74 -6.36
N LYS A 61 -7.51 0.01 -6.72
CA LYS A 61 -6.74 -0.21 -7.96
C LYS A 61 -6.10 -1.59 -7.99
N TYR A 62 -5.49 -2.03 -6.89
CA TYR A 62 -4.99 -3.39 -6.75
C TYR A 62 -6.08 -4.43 -6.99
N LEU A 63 -7.23 -4.32 -6.31
CA LEU A 63 -8.35 -5.26 -6.49
C LEU A 63 -8.87 -5.28 -7.93
N LYS A 64 -9.06 -4.11 -8.57
CA LYS A 64 -9.48 -4.02 -9.98
C LYS A 64 -8.47 -4.65 -10.94
N ALA A 65 -7.18 -4.44 -10.70
CA ALA A 65 -6.13 -4.93 -11.58
C ALA A 65 -5.99 -6.46 -11.53
N VAL A 66 -6.16 -7.06 -10.34
CA VAL A 66 -5.83 -8.48 -10.11
C VAL A 66 -7.05 -9.38 -10.00
N ALA A 67 -8.17 -8.86 -9.48
CA ALA A 67 -9.42 -9.59 -9.31
C ALA A 67 -10.61 -8.88 -9.99
N PRO A 68 -10.53 -8.51 -11.29
CA PRO A 68 -11.59 -7.75 -11.96
C PRO A 68 -12.93 -8.50 -12.05
N ALA A 69 -12.92 -9.83 -12.02
CA ALA A 69 -14.12 -10.65 -11.99
C ALA A 69 -14.84 -10.61 -10.63
N ASP A 70 -14.09 -10.40 -9.55
CA ASP A 70 -14.60 -10.42 -8.18
C ASP A 70 -14.86 -9.01 -7.64
N TRP A 71 -14.10 -8.01 -8.11
CA TRP A 71 -14.23 -6.60 -7.73
C TRP A 71 -14.86 -5.76 -8.85
N LYS A 72 -16.19 -5.64 -8.79
CA LYS A 72 -17.02 -4.96 -9.81
C LYS A 72 -17.14 -3.43 -9.66
N TYR A 73 -16.41 -2.82 -8.74
CA TYR A 73 -16.51 -1.39 -8.44
C TYR A 73 -15.47 -0.59 -9.21
N GLU A 74 -15.79 0.66 -9.55
CA GLU A 74 -14.89 1.50 -10.34
C GLU A 74 -13.65 1.98 -9.57
N GLY A 75 -13.66 1.86 -8.24
CA GLY A 75 -12.56 2.32 -7.40
C GLY A 75 -12.49 3.85 -7.34
N GLY A 76 -11.35 4.37 -6.93
CA GLY A 76 -11.16 5.80 -6.67
C GLY A 76 -11.01 6.11 -5.19
N LYS A 77 -10.96 7.40 -4.86
CA LYS A 77 -10.69 7.86 -3.48
C LYS A 77 -11.84 7.60 -2.52
N ALA A 78 -13.08 7.63 -3.01
CA ALA A 78 -14.27 7.32 -2.21
C ALA A 78 -14.55 5.81 -2.24
N TRP A 79 -14.92 5.24 -1.09
CA TRP A 79 -15.35 3.85 -1.02
C TRP A 79 -16.69 3.65 -1.73
N GLN A 80 -16.74 2.67 -2.64
CA GLN A 80 -17.93 2.41 -3.47
C GLN A 80 -18.59 1.06 -3.18
N ALA A 81 -17.87 0.15 -2.53
CA ALA A 81 -18.42 -1.17 -2.23
C ALA A 81 -19.53 -1.09 -1.17
N LYS A 82 -20.42 -2.08 -1.19
CA LYS A 82 -21.52 -2.15 -0.23
C LYS A 82 -21.08 -2.94 0.99
N GLY A 83 -21.53 -2.52 2.16
CA GLY A 83 -21.22 -3.19 3.42
C GLY A 83 -19.84 -2.82 3.97
N GLY A 84 -19.46 -3.49 5.05
CA GLY A 84 -18.34 -3.08 5.89
C GLY A 84 -18.71 -1.94 6.83
N GLN A 85 -17.83 -1.70 7.78
CA GLN A 85 -17.87 -0.55 8.68
C GLN A 85 -16.89 0.51 8.17
N SER A 86 -17.01 1.74 8.65
CA SER A 86 -16.11 2.81 8.23
C SER A 86 -15.50 3.56 9.40
N ALA A 87 -14.31 4.11 9.17
CA ALA A 87 -13.66 5.03 10.09
C ALA A 87 -12.94 6.12 9.29
N GLN A 88 -12.76 7.28 9.93
CA GLN A 88 -12.07 8.41 9.33
C GLN A 88 -10.56 8.25 9.47
N GLY A 89 -9.84 8.47 8.36
CA GLY A 89 -8.38 8.42 8.37
C GLY A 89 -7.79 7.02 8.59
N SER A 90 -6.50 6.88 8.32
CA SER A 90 -5.77 5.62 8.54
C SER A 90 -5.61 5.28 10.03
N SER A 91 -5.45 6.30 10.89
CA SER A 91 -5.41 6.12 12.34
C SER A 91 -6.71 5.56 12.91
N GLY A 92 -7.86 6.05 12.42
CA GLY A 92 -9.17 5.53 12.80
C GLY A 92 -9.34 4.07 12.41
N LEU A 93 -8.92 3.68 11.20
CA LEU A 93 -8.95 2.27 10.77
C LEU A 93 -8.04 1.39 11.62
N ALA A 94 -6.81 1.83 11.89
CA ALA A 94 -5.88 1.11 12.73
C ALA A 94 -6.43 0.90 14.16
N GLN A 95 -7.06 1.92 14.74
CA GLN A 95 -7.74 1.82 16.03
C GLN A 95 -8.87 0.78 16.00
N GLN A 96 -9.70 0.78 14.96
CA GLN A 96 -10.78 -0.19 14.80
C GLN A 96 -10.24 -1.63 14.71
N VAL A 97 -9.16 -1.83 13.95
CA VAL A 97 -8.51 -3.14 13.82
C VAL A 97 -7.99 -3.64 15.16
N LYS A 98 -7.40 -2.78 16.00
CA LYS A 98 -6.91 -3.15 17.33
C LYS A 98 -8.03 -3.51 18.30
N GLN A 99 -9.14 -2.77 18.25
CA GLN A 99 -10.22 -2.88 19.24
C GLN A 99 -11.26 -3.94 18.88
N THR A 100 -11.31 -4.36 17.61
CA THR A 100 -12.37 -5.24 17.10
C THR A 100 -11.81 -6.61 16.73
N ALA A 101 -12.18 -7.63 17.51
CA ALA A 101 -11.83 -9.00 17.20
C ALA A 101 -12.39 -9.42 15.82
N GLY A 102 -11.51 -9.94 14.97
CA GLY A 102 -11.86 -10.36 13.62
C GLY A 102 -11.90 -9.22 12.59
N ALA A 103 -11.43 -8.03 12.94
CA ALA A 103 -11.34 -6.93 12.00
C ALA A 103 -10.23 -7.11 10.96
N ILE A 104 -10.47 -6.51 9.79
CA ILE A 104 -9.51 -6.36 8.69
C ILE A 104 -9.72 -4.98 8.06
N SER A 105 -8.64 -4.34 7.67
CA SER A 105 -8.67 -3.05 6.97
C SER A 105 -7.42 -2.88 6.11
N TYR A 106 -7.28 -1.70 5.49
CA TYR A 106 -6.12 -1.29 4.71
C TYR A 106 -5.68 0.12 5.17
N PHE A 107 -4.38 0.28 5.43
CA PHE A 107 -3.74 1.53 5.82
C PHE A 107 -2.23 1.44 5.58
N GLU A 108 -1.54 2.56 5.65
CA GLU A 108 -0.08 2.63 5.53
C GLU A 108 0.60 1.76 6.59
N LEU A 109 1.71 1.10 6.22
CA LEU A 109 2.41 0.14 7.07
C LEU A 109 2.84 0.71 8.42
N SER A 110 3.15 2.00 8.48
CA SER A 110 3.48 2.73 9.71
C SER A 110 2.40 2.63 10.80
N TYR A 111 1.12 2.55 10.43
CA TYR A 111 0.02 2.37 11.39
C TYR A 111 -0.09 0.93 11.92
N ALA A 112 0.54 -0.04 11.26
CA ALA A 112 0.56 -1.42 11.71
C ALA A 112 1.65 -1.69 12.76
N ALA A 113 2.72 -0.87 12.78
CA ALA A 113 3.87 -1.04 13.66
C ALA A 113 3.51 -1.11 15.16
N ASP A 114 2.40 -0.48 15.55
CA ASP A 114 1.90 -0.49 16.93
C ASP A 114 0.98 -1.71 17.20
N GLY A 115 1.50 -2.92 16.97
CA GLY A 115 0.89 -4.18 17.40
C GLY A 115 -0.25 -4.72 16.52
N ILE A 116 -0.31 -4.36 15.23
CA ILE A 116 -1.26 -4.94 14.28
C ILE A 116 -0.53 -5.93 13.36
N ASN A 117 -1.02 -7.17 13.33
CA ASN A 117 -0.53 -8.17 12.38
C ASN A 117 -0.97 -7.80 10.96
N THR A 118 -0.02 -7.81 10.03
CA THR A 118 -0.26 -7.62 8.59
C THR A 118 -0.61 -8.95 7.90
N VAL A 119 -1.09 -8.86 6.68
CA VAL A 119 -1.39 -10.01 5.82
C VAL A 119 -0.29 -10.17 4.80
N ASP A 120 0.13 -11.42 4.57
CA ASP A 120 1.02 -11.76 3.46
C ASP A 120 0.18 -11.94 2.19
N ILE A 121 0.62 -11.34 1.08
CA ILE A 121 -0.17 -11.35 -0.15
C ILE A 121 0.36 -12.39 -1.12
N LYS A 122 -0.48 -13.36 -1.49
CA LYS A 122 -0.15 -14.30 -2.57
C LYS A 122 -0.24 -13.58 -3.92
N THR A 123 0.87 -13.56 -4.65
CA THR A 123 1.01 -13.02 -6.00
C THR A 123 1.43 -14.12 -6.98
N LYS A 124 1.92 -13.75 -8.17
CA LYS A 124 2.59 -14.66 -9.11
C LYS A 124 4.00 -15.08 -8.65
N ALA A 125 4.54 -14.48 -7.60
CA ALA A 125 5.81 -14.89 -7.00
C ALA A 125 5.70 -16.30 -6.39
N ALA A 126 6.86 -16.92 -6.17
CA ALA A 126 6.93 -18.28 -5.61
C ALA A 126 6.25 -18.33 -4.24
N GLU A 127 6.63 -17.41 -3.36
CA GLU A 127 6.13 -17.31 -1.99
C GLU A 127 5.18 -16.11 -1.81
N PRO A 128 4.22 -16.19 -0.86
CA PRO A 128 3.47 -15.01 -0.41
C PRO A 128 4.40 -13.88 0.03
N VAL A 129 4.04 -12.65 -0.33
CA VAL A 129 4.88 -11.49 -0.10
C VAL A 129 4.45 -10.76 1.16
N LYS A 130 5.39 -10.60 2.11
CA LYS A 130 5.16 -9.90 3.37
C LYS A 130 5.06 -8.39 3.18
N ALA A 131 4.21 -7.74 3.98
CA ALA A 131 4.14 -6.29 4.05
C ALA A 131 5.33 -5.72 4.85
N THR A 132 6.44 -5.45 4.17
CA THR A 132 7.65 -4.83 4.77
C THR A 132 8.12 -3.64 3.94
N THR A 133 8.87 -2.74 4.56
CA THR A 133 9.49 -1.60 3.87
C THR A 133 10.45 -2.08 2.77
N GLU A 134 11.21 -3.14 3.02
CA GLU A 134 12.09 -3.79 2.03
C GLU A 134 11.30 -4.30 0.82
N ASN A 135 10.20 -5.02 1.03
CA ASN A 135 9.39 -5.58 -0.04
C ASN A 135 8.65 -4.50 -0.85
N ALA A 136 8.28 -3.39 -0.20
CA ALA A 136 7.76 -2.21 -0.89
C ALA A 136 8.85 -1.53 -1.74
N SER A 137 10.10 -1.41 -1.26
CA SER A 137 11.21 -0.91 -2.08
C SER A 137 11.49 -1.82 -3.29
N LYS A 138 11.37 -3.16 -3.14
CA LYS A 138 11.47 -4.11 -4.28
C LYS A 138 10.37 -3.88 -5.32
N ALA A 139 9.13 -3.62 -4.88
CA ALA A 139 8.04 -3.30 -5.80
C ALA A 139 8.31 -2.00 -6.57
N ILE A 140 8.84 -0.96 -5.89
CA ILE A 140 9.22 0.31 -6.52
C ILE A 140 10.38 0.11 -7.51
N ALA A 141 11.37 -0.73 -7.17
CA ALA A 141 12.50 -1.02 -8.04
C ALA A 141 12.10 -1.75 -9.34
N ALA A 142 11.03 -2.56 -9.29
CA ALA A 142 10.48 -3.25 -10.44
C ALA A 142 9.52 -2.38 -11.29
N ALA A 143 9.15 -1.19 -10.80
CA ALA A 143 8.21 -0.30 -11.46
C ALA A 143 8.77 0.32 -12.75
N LYS A 144 7.87 0.68 -13.67
CA LYS A 144 8.23 1.38 -14.89
C LYS A 144 7.99 2.87 -14.74
N VAL A 145 8.90 3.70 -15.24
CA VAL A 145 8.64 5.15 -15.34
C VAL A 145 7.65 5.37 -16.49
N ALA A 146 6.45 5.85 -16.17
CA ALA A 146 5.38 6.19 -17.10
C ALA A 146 5.36 7.70 -17.44
N GLY A 147 5.94 8.52 -16.57
CA GLY A 147 6.10 9.96 -16.80
C GLY A 147 7.03 10.27 -17.98
N LYS A 148 6.94 11.51 -18.49
CA LYS A 148 7.76 11.99 -19.61
C LYS A 148 8.77 13.02 -19.15
N GLY A 149 9.96 13.01 -19.73
CA GLY A 149 11.01 13.97 -19.39
C GLY A 149 11.44 13.82 -17.92
N LYS A 150 11.21 14.87 -17.12
CA LYS A 150 11.53 14.89 -15.68
C LYS A 150 10.38 14.42 -14.77
N ASP A 151 9.23 14.09 -15.35
CA ASP A 151 8.15 13.44 -14.62
C ASP A 151 8.53 11.98 -14.36
N LEU A 152 8.72 11.65 -13.08
CA LEU A 152 9.11 10.32 -12.61
C LEU A 152 7.91 9.50 -12.13
N ALA A 153 6.69 9.83 -12.56
CA ALA A 153 5.52 9.01 -12.28
C ALA A 153 5.77 7.54 -12.64
N LEU A 154 5.52 6.66 -11.67
CA LEU A 154 5.74 5.22 -11.76
C LEU A 154 4.43 4.47 -12.03
N GLU A 155 4.50 3.51 -12.95
CA GLU A 155 3.52 2.45 -13.14
C GLU A 155 3.96 1.24 -12.31
N LEU A 156 3.23 0.97 -11.22
CA LEU A 156 3.46 -0.15 -10.32
C LEU A 156 2.80 -1.42 -10.86
N ASP A 157 3.46 -2.57 -10.68
CA ASP A 157 2.88 -3.88 -10.98
C ASP A 157 2.08 -4.39 -9.78
N TYR A 158 0.75 -4.42 -9.94
CA TYR A 158 -0.17 -4.93 -8.91
C TYR A 158 -0.18 -6.46 -8.81
N ASN A 159 0.40 -7.21 -9.75
CA ASN A 159 0.48 -8.68 -9.68
C ASN A 159 1.88 -9.18 -10.04
N PRO A 160 2.88 -8.80 -9.22
CA PRO A 160 4.26 -9.06 -9.54
C PRO A 160 4.59 -10.54 -9.48
N SER A 161 5.50 -10.96 -10.36
CA SER A 161 6.15 -12.27 -10.31
C SER A 161 7.53 -12.22 -9.64
N ALA A 162 8.06 -11.02 -9.42
CA ALA A 162 9.34 -10.82 -8.75
C ALA A 162 9.21 -11.15 -7.25
N ASP A 163 10.15 -11.95 -6.75
CA ASP A 163 10.17 -12.34 -5.34
C ASP A 163 10.31 -11.11 -4.44
N GLY A 164 9.46 -11.05 -3.41
CA GLY A 164 9.47 -9.96 -2.45
C GLY A 164 8.88 -8.64 -2.96
N ALA A 165 8.38 -8.52 -4.19
CA ALA A 165 7.71 -7.30 -4.63
C ALA A 165 6.28 -7.24 -4.05
N TYR A 166 6.05 -6.37 -3.08
CA TYR A 166 4.72 -6.25 -2.44
C TYR A 166 3.73 -5.53 -3.38
N PRO A 167 2.53 -6.10 -3.64
CA PRO A 167 1.66 -5.59 -4.70
C PRO A 167 0.82 -4.37 -4.32
N ILE A 168 0.69 -4.04 -3.02
CA ILE A 168 -0.15 -2.93 -2.54
C ILE A 168 0.74 -1.79 -2.03
N THR A 169 1.67 -1.35 -2.87
CA THR A 169 2.58 -0.23 -2.57
C THR A 169 2.02 1.06 -3.18
N LEU A 170 2.24 2.19 -2.51
CA LEU A 170 1.88 3.52 -2.99
C LEU A 170 3.13 4.41 -2.94
N VAL A 171 3.39 5.16 -4.00
CA VAL A 171 4.49 6.13 -4.08
C VAL A 171 3.94 7.53 -3.82
N THR A 172 4.51 8.23 -2.85
CA THR A 172 4.26 9.65 -2.60
C THR A 172 5.11 10.50 -3.54
N TYR A 173 4.53 11.59 -4.06
CA TYR A 173 5.20 12.52 -4.95
C TYR A 173 5.17 13.93 -4.37
N GLU A 174 6.33 14.58 -4.38
CA GLU A 174 6.44 16.03 -4.26
C GLU A 174 6.32 16.64 -5.66
N ILE A 175 5.36 17.55 -5.86
CA ILE A 175 5.07 18.15 -7.17
C ILE A 175 5.64 19.57 -7.20
N ALA A 176 6.56 19.83 -8.13
CA ALA A 176 7.16 21.14 -8.36
C ALA A 176 7.16 21.51 -9.84
N CYS A 177 7.08 22.81 -10.14
CA CYS A 177 7.23 23.30 -11.51
C CYS A 177 8.69 23.11 -11.96
N GLU A 178 8.93 22.60 -13.17
CA GLU A 178 10.31 22.50 -13.69
C GLU A 178 10.96 23.88 -13.88
N LYS A 179 10.15 24.86 -14.34
CA LYS A 179 10.57 26.23 -14.64
C LYS A 179 9.56 27.23 -14.08
N GLY A 180 10.01 28.46 -13.88
CA GLY A 180 9.14 29.55 -13.43
C GLY A 180 8.84 29.49 -11.94
N ASN A 181 9.70 28.82 -11.16
CA ASN A 181 9.65 28.91 -9.71
C ASN A 181 10.03 30.32 -9.25
N LYS A 182 9.55 30.72 -8.08
CA LYS A 182 9.90 32.01 -7.50
C LYS A 182 11.38 32.01 -7.08
N ALA A 183 12.17 32.92 -7.63
CA ALA A 183 13.61 32.99 -7.39
C ALA A 183 13.96 33.09 -5.90
N ASP A 184 13.19 33.86 -5.12
CA ASP A 184 13.45 34.08 -3.70
C ASP A 184 13.25 32.83 -2.84
N THR A 185 12.39 31.89 -3.25
CA THR A 185 12.09 30.65 -2.48
C THR A 185 12.75 29.41 -3.07
N LEU A 186 13.16 29.43 -4.34
CA LEU A 186 13.73 28.28 -5.03
C LEU A 186 14.94 27.65 -4.32
N PRO A 187 15.90 28.42 -3.74
CA PRO A 187 17.00 27.84 -2.98
C PRO A 187 16.53 27.02 -1.78
N ALA A 188 15.54 27.52 -1.02
CA ALA A 188 14.98 26.81 0.13
C ALA A 188 14.22 25.55 -0.30
N THR A 189 13.42 25.64 -1.37
CA THR A 189 12.73 24.47 -1.95
C THR A 189 13.71 23.39 -2.39
N LYS A 190 14.77 23.75 -3.14
CA LYS A 190 15.81 22.79 -3.54
C LYS A 190 16.53 22.19 -2.35
N SER A 191 16.81 22.98 -1.31
CA SER A 191 17.45 22.48 -0.08
C SER A 191 16.59 21.42 0.61
N PHE A 192 15.30 21.71 0.81
CA PHE A 192 14.35 20.77 1.40
C PHE A 192 14.23 19.47 0.56
N LEU A 193 14.02 19.59 -0.75
CA LEU A 193 13.88 18.44 -1.64
C LEU A 193 15.16 17.59 -1.69
N ASN A 194 16.35 18.21 -1.69
CA ASN A 194 17.62 17.47 -1.66
C ASN A 194 17.82 16.77 -0.32
N TYR A 195 17.42 17.37 0.80
CA TYR A 195 17.50 16.72 2.12
C TYR A 195 16.62 15.47 2.19
N ILE A 196 15.34 15.57 1.82
CA ILE A 196 14.45 14.40 1.86
C ILE A 196 14.92 13.31 0.88
N ALA A 197 15.57 13.69 -0.23
CA ALA A 197 16.13 12.76 -1.20
C ALA A 197 17.55 12.29 -0.85
N SER A 198 18.18 12.78 0.22
CA SER A 198 19.55 12.41 0.60
C SER A 198 19.60 11.05 1.29
N GLU A 199 20.80 10.54 1.54
CA GLU A 199 20.98 9.34 2.38
C GLU A 199 20.44 9.57 3.80
N ASP A 200 20.65 10.75 4.38
CA ASP A 200 20.13 11.10 5.72
C ASP A 200 18.60 11.12 5.75
N GLY A 201 17.96 11.69 4.73
CA GLY A 201 16.50 11.74 4.62
C GLY A 201 15.89 10.37 4.39
N GLN A 202 16.43 9.61 3.44
CA GLN A 202 15.96 8.26 3.12
C GLN A 202 16.25 7.24 4.24
N GLY A 203 17.37 7.41 4.95
CA GLY A 203 17.79 6.53 6.05
C GLY A 203 16.83 6.53 7.25
N GLN A 204 16.01 7.57 7.40
CA GLN A 204 15.01 7.68 8.48
C GLN A 204 13.68 6.98 8.16
N LEU A 205 13.45 6.57 6.90
CA LEU A 205 12.12 6.11 6.46
C LEU A 205 11.75 4.74 7.01
N ALA A 206 12.68 3.79 7.03
CA ALA A 206 12.40 2.42 7.44
C ALA A 206 11.91 2.34 8.88
N ASP A 207 12.55 3.10 9.79
CA ASP A 207 12.17 3.19 11.20
C ASP A 207 10.78 3.81 11.40
N ALA A 208 10.36 4.67 10.47
CA ALA A 208 9.02 5.26 10.45
C ALA A 208 7.98 4.38 9.71
N GLY A 209 8.35 3.19 9.24
CA GLY A 209 7.48 2.27 8.51
C GLY A 209 7.26 2.63 7.04
N TYR A 210 8.16 3.43 6.45
CA TYR A 210 8.15 3.80 5.03
C TYR A 210 9.30 3.16 4.26
N ALA A 211 9.06 2.87 2.99
CA ALA A 211 10.06 2.27 2.11
C ALA A 211 11.00 3.35 1.54
N PRO A 212 12.32 3.22 1.69
CA PRO A 212 13.26 4.10 1.00
C PRO A 212 13.16 3.90 -0.52
N ILE A 213 13.36 4.99 -1.27
CA ILE A 213 13.36 4.97 -2.73
C ILE A 213 14.65 4.27 -3.22
N PRO A 214 14.54 3.33 -4.19
CA PRO A 214 15.70 2.66 -4.74
C PRO A 214 16.72 3.62 -5.38
N ASP A 215 18.01 3.29 -5.28
CA ASP A 215 19.14 4.12 -5.74
C ASP A 215 18.98 4.63 -7.18
N ALA A 216 18.55 3.73 -8.09
CA ALA A 216 18.36 4.06 -9.50
C ALA A 216 17.28 5.12 -9.75
N ILE A 217 16.30 5.24 -8.86
CA ILE A 217 15.20 6.21 -8.95
C ILE A 217 15.58 7.49 -8.20
N ILE A 218 16.14 7.38 -6.98
CA ILE A 218 16.48 8.56 -6.18
C ILE A 218 17.60 9.39 -6.84
N ALA A 219 18.50 8.77 -7.59
CA ALA A 219 19.48 9.49 -8.42
C ALA A 219 18.79 10.43 -9.43
N LYS A 220 17.77 9.94 -10.15
CA LYS A 220 16.99 10.75 -11.09
C LYS A 220 16.21 11.87 -10.40
N VAL A 221 15.70 11.61 -9.18
CA VAL A 221 15.03 12.63 -8.37
C VAL A 221 15.99 13.79 -8.06
N ARG A 222 17.22 13.49 -7.59
CA ARG A 222 18.26 14.49 -7.30
C ARG A 222 18.67 15.29 -8.55
N GLU A 223 18.75 14.65 -9.71
CA GLU A 223 18.98 15.32 -11.00
C GLU A 223 17.84 16.29 -11.34
N THR A 224 16.58 15.85 -11.20
CA THR A 224 15.40 16.68 -11.43
C THR A 224 15.37 17.90 -10.49
N ILE A 225 15.67 17.73 -9.20
CA ILE A 225 15.73 18.82 -8.22
C ILE A 225 16.79 19.85 -8.60
N THR A 226 17.98 19.39 -9.01
CA THR A 226 19.08 20.28 -9.43
C THR A 226 18.65 21.17 -10.59
N ALA A 227 17.86 20.63 -11.51
CA ALA A 227 17.45 21.29 -12.73
C ALA A 227 16.21 22.21 -12.60
N LEU A 228 15.60 22.35 -11.42
CA LEU A 228 14.50 23.30 -11.21
C LEU A 228 14.98 24.75 -11.41
N SER A 229 14.15 25.59 -12.02
CA SER A 229 14.46 27.01 -12.29
C SER A 229 13.28 27.95 -12.13
#